data_AF-A0A3B0YNC0-F1
#
_entry.id   AF-A0A3B0YNC0-F1
#
_cell.length_a   1.000
_cell.length_b   1.000
_cell.length_c   1.000
_cell.angle_alpha   90.00
_cell.angle_beta   90.00
_cell.angle_gamma   90.00
#
_symmetry.space_group_name_H-M   'P 1'
#
loop_
_entity.id
_entity.type
_entity.pdbx_description
1 polymer ?
#
loop_
_entity_poly.entity_id
_entity_poly.type
_entity_poly.pdbx_seq_one_letter_code
_entity_poly.pdbx_strand_id
1 'polypeptide(L)'
;MEAFEIDPLLFFGVLEASILFLIVAAVFFVRGQILSGKIKGLKKALTDAQNVETPEPVSYEQYLRDEVLRNQGLVDQAAASEDDAEKKAGELLLMRKQFLELELEAHTLESNPVAFQECLAASLSELIEQLRPEAETAAEPPGLVEEPVESDTATVTDKEERATLDTKEAEFDRLKQLINNQHDAMEALRAELKSKESEIEGLDTILAKLDEFERHDAELQGCLTILDQENQQLKELHEGGGMSGNKIEPMDPAQLTGLKSMLGDQQQTIQNLQTLLQELAPETGKAKELENAITGIERANMDLSSCVAVLEDENANLRAELDSINAQLEQEALAEEAAAAETDAGVTELDRAENGTEEPADDEKQQLEIKVEELEALIEFKDAAIEELEKQYSNLEIKYTAATGEK
;
A
#
# COMPACT_ATOMS: atom_id res chain seq x y z
N MET A 1 6.88 26.33 -85.72
CA MET A 1 7.55 25.59 -84.63
C MET A 1 7.79 26.61 -83.55
N GLU A 2 6.86 26.75 -82.62
CA GLU A 2 7.03 27.64 -81.47
C GLU A 2 7.86 26.89 -80.42
N ALA A 3 9.04 27.43 -80.12
CA ALA A 3 9.90 26.92 -79.08
C ALA A 3 9.25 27.26 -77.73
N PHE A 4 8.84 26.24 -76.97
CA PHE A 4 8.43 26.40 -75.59
C PHE A 4 9.66 26.80 -74.76
N GLU A 5 9.82 28.10 -74.53
CA GLU A 5 10.74 28.62 -73.52
C GLU A 5 10.11 28.35 -72.15
N ILE A 6 10.43 27.20 -71.56
CA ILE A 6 10.07 26.90 -70.18
C ILE A 6 10.98 27.73 -69.29
N ASP A 7 10.37 28.57 -68.45
CA ASP A 7 11.07 29.41 -67.49
C ASP A 7 11.92 28.52 -66.56
N PRO A 8 13.26 28.64 -66.56
CA PRO A 8 14.15 27.71 -65.86
C PRO A 8 13.83 27.63 -64.36
N LEU A 9 13.33 28.71 -63.76
CA LEU A 9 12.88 28.75 -62.36
C LEU A 9 11.71 27.79 -62.08
N LEU A 10 10.75 27.68 -63.01
CA LEU A 10 9.61 26.77 -62.87
C LEU A 10 10.03 25.31 -63.06
N PHE A 11 10.98 25.05 -63.96
CA PHE A 11 11.56 23.72 -64.15
C PHE A 11 12.34 23.26 -62.89
N PHE A 12 13.17 24.14 -62.31
CA PHE A 12 13.89 23.81 -61.06
C PHE A 12 12.94 23.60 -59.88
N GLY A 13 11.85 24.38 -59.78
CA GLY A 13 10.85 24.19 -58.72
C GLY A 13 10.09 22.85 -58.83
N VAL A 14 9.70 22.45 -60.04
CA VAL A 14 9.06 21.13 -60.27
C VAL A 14 10.04 19.99 -60.01
N LEU A 15 11.31 20.15 -60.41
CA LEU A 15 12.36 19.17 -60.16
C LEU A 15 12.59 19.00 -58.65
N GLU A 16 12.70 20.08 -57.89
CA GLU A 16 12.87 20.05 -56.44
C GLU A 16 11.68 19.37 -55.74
N ALA A 17 10.44 19.73 -56.11
CA ALA A 17 9.24 19.09 -55.59
C ALA A 17 9.20 17.58 -55.90
N SER A 18 9.62 17.17 -57.10
CA SER A 18 9.68 15.76 -57.49
C SER A 18 10.73 14.97 -56.71
N ILE A 19 11.87 15.59 -56.41
CA ILE A 19 12.93 14.99 -55.58
C ILE A 19 12.45 14.84 -54.14
N LEU A 20 11.80 15.85 -53.56
CA LEU A 20 11.23 15.76 -52.22
C LEU A 20 10.18 14.65 -52.12
N PHE A 21 9.32 14.52 -53.14
CA PHE A 21 8.32 13.45 -53.17
C PHE A 21 8.97 12.05 -53.23
N LEU A 22 10.04 11.90 -54.01
CA LEU A 22 10.82 10.65 -54.06
C LEU A 22 11.50 10.31 -52.74
N ILE A 23 12.04 11.31 -52.03
CA ILE A 23 12.64 11.11 -50.71
C ILE A 23 11.58 10.65 -49.70
N VAL A 24 10.42 11.30 -49.67
CA VAL A 24 9.31 10.91 -48.78
C VAL A 24 8.84 9.49 -49.11
N ALA A 25 8.65 9.15 -50.38
CA ALA A 25 8.27 7.80 -50.80
C ALA A 25 9.32 6.75 -50.39
N ALA A 26 10.61 7.06 -50.53
CA ALA A 26 11.69 6.17 -50.10
C ALA A 26 11.67 5.95 -48.57
N VAL A 27 11.44 6.99 -47.77
CA VAL A 27 11.31 6.87 -46.31
C VAL A 27 10.13 5.99 -45.91
N PHE A 28 8.97 6.17 -46.53
CA PHE A 28 7.80 5.31 -46.28
C PHE A 28 8.04 3.86 -46.71
N PHE A 29 8.74 3.64 -47.83
CA PHE A 29 9.10 2.30 -48.29
C PHE A 29 10.05 1.58 -47.33
N VAL A 30 11.10 2.26 -46.85
CA VAL A 30 12.04 1.71 -45.86
C VAL A 30 11.33 1.41 -44.53
N ARG A 31 10.48 2.34 -44.06
CA ARG A 31 9.70 2.14 -42.83
C ARG A 31 8.72 0.96 -42.97
N GLY A 32 8.09 0.81 -44.13
CA GLY A 32 7.23 -0.34 -44.45
C GLY A 32 7.97 -1.67 -44.45
N GLN A 33 9.20 -1.71 -44.97
CA GLN A 33 10.04 -2.92 -44.94
C GLN A 33 10.42 -3.31 -43.51
N ILE A 34 10.80 -2.34 -42.66
CA ILE A 34 11.15 -2.59 -41.26
C ILE A 34 9.94 -3.12 -40.48
N LEU A 35 8.76 -2.52 -40.67
CA LEU A 35 7.51 -2.96 -40.03
C LEU A 35 7.10 -4.37 -40.52
N SER A 36 7.24 -4.66 -41.81
CA SER A 36 6.97 -6.00 -42.35
C SER A 36 7.88 -7.06 -41.74
N GLY A 37 9.16 -6.76 -41.53
CA GLY A 37 10.10 -7.64 -40.84
C GLY A 37 9.69 -7.92 -39.40
N LYS A 38 9.27 -6.88 -38.66
CA LYS A 38 8.77 -7.01 -37.28
C LYS A 38 7.48 -7.84 -37.20
N ILE A 39 6.54 -7.62 -38.13
CA ILE A 39 5.30 -8.38 -38.20
C ILE A 39 5.57 -9.86 -38.51
N LYS A 40 6.52 -10.17 -39.39
CA LYS A 40 6.94 -11.56 -39.66
C LYS A 40 7.59 -12.21 -38.43
N GLY A 41 8.41 -11.46 -37.70
CA GLY A 41 9.01 -11.93 -36.44
C GLY A 41 7.97 -12.21 -35.36
N LEU A 42 7.02 -11.29 -35.16
CA LEU A 42 5.91 -11.46 -34.23
C LEU A 42 4.97 -12.59 -34.63
N LYS A 43 4.68 -12.75 -35.93
CA LYS A 43 3.88 -13.86 -36.45
C LYS A 43 4.57 -15.20 -36.20
N LYS A 44 5.90 -15.26 -36.38
CA LYS A 44 6.68 -16.46 -36.05
C LYS A 44 6.63 -16.75 -34.55
N ALA A 45 6.87 -15.75 -33.70
CA ALA A 45 6.78 -15.90 -32.25
C ALA A 45 5.38 -16.34 -31.77
N LEU A 46 4.32 -15.83 -32.39
CA LEU A 46 2.94 -16.24 -32.12
C LEU A 46 2.68 -17.69 -32.56
N THR A 47 3.21 -18.08 -33.72
CA THR A 47 3.08 -19.46 -34.22
C THR A 47 3.89 -20.43 -33.36
N ASP A 48 5.07 -20.03 -32.90
CA ASP A 48 5.91 -20.81 -32.00
C ASP A 48 5.23 -20.94 -30.62
N ALA A 49 4.61 -19.87 -30.10
CA ALA A 49 3.82 -19.90 -28.86
C ALA A 49 2.54 -20.74 -28.98
N GLN A 50 1.92 -20.78 -30.16
CA GLN A 50 0.71 -21.57 -30.44
C GLN A 50 1.02 -23.06 -30.66
N ASN A 51 2.29 -23.40 -30.93
CA ASN A 51 2.77 -24.78 -31.07
C ASN A 51 3.40 -25.34 -29.79
N VAL A 52 3.47 -24.56 -28.70
CA VAL A 52 3.72 -25.12 -27.37
C VAL A 52 2.41 -25.75 -26.94
N GLU A 53 2.31 -27.08 -27.09
CA GLU A 53 1.32 -27.88 -26.37
C GLU A 53 1.31 -27.37 -24.93
N THR A 54 0.17 -26.84 -24.49
CA THR A 54 -0.05 -26.50 -23.09
C THR A 54 0.32 -27.75 -22.28
N PRO A 55 1.39 -27.72 -21.47
CA PRO A 55 1.78 -28.90 -20.70
C PRO A 55 0.55 -29.31 -19.89
N GLU A 56 0.19 -30.60 -19.94
CA GLU A 56 -0.92 -31.12 -19.15
C GLU A 56 -0.80 -30.61 -17.71
N PRO A 57 -1.90 -30.25 -17.04
CA PRO A 57 -1.84 -29.76 -15.68
C PRO A 57 -1.18 -30.83 -14.80
N VAL A 58 0.09 -30.61 -14.48
CA VAL A 58 0.88 -31.46 -13.61
C VAL A 58 0.22 -31.38 -12.24
N SER A 59 -0.06 -32.54 -11.62
CA SER A 59 -0.63 -32.54 -10.27
C SER A 59 0.34 -31.83 -9.32
N TYR A 60 -0.18 -31.19 -8.28
CA TYR A 60 0.64 -30.46 -7.32
C TYR A 60 1.72 -31.35 -6.69
N GLU A 61 1.40 -32.61 -6.40
CA GLU A 61 2.36 -33.60 -5.91
C GLU A 61 3.50 -33.87 -6.92
N GLN A 62 3.16 -33.99 -8.21
CA GLN A 62 4.15 -34.22 -9.25
C GLN A 62 5.03 -32.98 -9.47
N TYR A 63 4.44 -31.78 -9.36
CA TYR A 63 5.16 -30.52 -9.40
C TYR A 63 6.17 -30.42 -8.25
N LEU A 64 5.76 -30.74 -7.02
CA LEU A 64 6.67 -30.73 -5.86
C LEU A 64 7.83 -31.71 -6.04
N ARG A 65 7.57 -32.93 -6.53
CA ARG A 65 8.62 -33.91 -6.82
C ARG A 65 9.60 -33.40 -7.88
N ASP A 66 9.10 -32.80 -8.95
CA ASP A 66 9.92 -32.27 -10.03
C ASP A 66 10.77 -31.07 -9.55
N GLU A 67 10.21 -30.20 -8.70
CA GLU A 67 10.94 -29.07 -8.13
C GLU A 67 11.97 -29.51 -7.08
N VAL A 68 11.71 -30.56 -6.28
CA VAL A 68 12.72 -31.17 -5.39
C VAL A 68 13.91 -31.71 -6.21
N LEU A 69 13.65 -32.42 -7.31
CA LEU A 69 14.69 -32.95 -8.19
C LEU A 69 15.48 -31.83 -8.87
N ARG A 70 14.79 -30.80 -9.35
CA ARG A 70 15.43 -29.62 -9.95
C ARG A 70 16.31 -28.88 -8.95
N ASN A 71 15.81 -28.69 -7.73
CA ASN A 71 16.54 -28.04 -6.65
C ASN A 71 17.78 -28.85 -6.25
N GLN A 72 17.67 -30.19 -6.14
CA GLN A 72 18.81 -31.06 -5.91
C GLN A 72 19.91 -30.87 -6.97
N GLY A 73 19.54 -30.77 -8.25
CA GLY A 73 20.50 -30.50 -9.32
C GLY A 73 21.23 -29.16 -9.17
N LEU A 74 20.54 -28.13 -8.66
CA LEU A 74 21.14 -26.81 -8.37
C LEU A 74 22.03 -26.86 -7.13
N VAL A 75 21.65 -27.61 -6.09
CA VAL A 75 22.50 -27.87 -4.91
C VAL A 75 23.78 -28.58 -5.32
N ASP A 76 23.69 -29.61 -6.15
CA ASP A 76 24.86 -30.36 -6.63
C ASP A 76 25.79 -29.48 -7.49
N GLN A 77 25.21 -28.59 -8.30
CA GLN A 77 25.95 -27.61 -9.09
C GLN A 77 26.67 -26.59 -8.20
N ALA A 78 25.98 -26.06 -7.17
CA ALA A 78 26.55 -25.12 -6.21
C ALA A 78 27.65 -25.77 -5.36
N ALA A 79 27.47 -27.03 -4.96
CA ALA A 79 28.46 -27.80 -4.22
C ALA A 79 29.72 -28.12 -5.05
N ALA A 80 29.57 -28.28 -6.37
CA ALA A 80 30.67 -28.48 -7.30
C ALA A 80 31.41 -27.17 -7.67
N SER A 81 30.88 -26.00 -7.27
CA SER A 81 31.49 -24.71 -7.56
C SER A 81 32.63 -24.37 -6.60
N GLU A 82 33.63 -23.66 -7.12
CA GLU A 82 34.74 -23.12 -6.32
C GLU A 82 34.41 -21.75 -5.71
N ASP A 83 33.35 -21.07 -6.18
CA ASP A 83 32.95 -19.75 -5.71
C ASP A 83 32.24 -19.81 -4.35
N ASP A 84 32.72 -19.04 -3.38
CA ASP A 84 32.15 -18.95 -2.04
C ASP A 84 30.74 -18.33 -2.05
N ALA A 85 30.43 -17.47 -3.04
CA ALA A 85 29.07 -16.95 -3.22
C ALA A 85 28.11 -18.04 -3.70
N GLU A 86 28.55 -18.90 -4.63
CA GLU A 86 27.75 -20.03 -5.11
C GLU A 86 27.59 -21.11 -4.02
N LYS A 87 28.59 -21.33 -3.17
CA LYS A 87 28.45 -22.24 -2.00
C LYS A 87 27.41 -21.75 -1.00
N LYS A 88 27.40 -20.45 -0.67
CA LYS A 88 26.36 -19.85 0.17
C LYS A 88 24.97 -19.93 -0.48
N ALA A 89 24.89 -19.76 -1.80
CA ALA A 89 23.66 -20.00 -2.54
C ALA A 89 23.25 -21.49 -2.47
N GLY A 90 24.22 -22.41 -2.46
CA GLY A 90 24.01 -23.85 -2.25
C GLY A 90 23.41 -24.18 -0.89
N GLU A 91 23.83 -23.51 0.18
CA GLU A 91 23.23 -23.64 1.52
C GLU A 91 21.75 -23.22 1.49
N LEU A 92 21.42 -22.08 0.88
CA LEU A 92 20.03 -21.64 0.72
C LEU A 92 19.19 -22.59 -0.14
N LEU A 93 19.79 -23.16 -1.18
CA LEU A 93 19.13 -24.16 -2.03
C LEU A 93 18.86 -25.44 -1.23
N LEU A 94 19.80 -25.87 -0.38
CA LEU A 94 19.60 -27.02 0.50
C LEU A 94 18.45 -26.80 1.49
N MET A 95 18.34 -25.60 2.06
CA MET A 95 17.20 -25.22 2.91
C MET A 95 15.89 -25.24 2.12
N ARG A 96 15.88 -24.69 0.90
CA ARG A 96 14.71 -24.72 0.03
C ARG A 96 14.31 -26.16 -0.31
N LYS A 97 15.27 -27.06 -0.50
CA LYS A 97 15.00 -28.48 -0.74
C LYS A 97 14.28 -29.12 0.46
N GLN A 98 14.78 -28.90 1.68
CA GLN A 98 14.16 -29.42 2.90
C GLN A 98 12.72 -28.92 3.05
N PHE A 99 12.46 -27.66 2.72
CA PHE A 99 11.11 -27.10 2.72
C PHE A 99 10.19 -27.74 1.66
N LEU A 100 10.70 -27.99 0.45
CA LEU A 100 9.91 -28.68 -0.59
C LEU A 100 9.62 -30.15 -0.24
N GLU A 101 10.56 -30.84 0.40
CA GLU A 101 10.35 -32.20 0.93
C GLU A 101 9.31 -32.19 2.06
N LEU A 102 9.29 -31.13 2.88
CA LEU A 102 8.28 -30.91 3.90
C LEU A 102 6.88 -30.74 3.33
N GLU A 103 6.74 -29.87 2.33
CA GLU A 103 5.47 -29.63 1.67
C GLU A 103 4.94 -30.92 1.04
N LEU A 104 5.83 -31.74 0.47
CA LEU A 104 5.46 -33.04 -0.08
C LEU A 104 4.94 -33.99 1.01
N GLU A 105 5.65 -34.09 2.14
CA GLU A 105 5.24 -34.94 3.27
C GLU A 105 3.91 -34.47 3.88
N ALA A 106 3.78 -33.17 4.15
CA ALA A 106 2.56 -32.57 4.67
C ALA A 106 1.38 -32.80 3.71
N HIS A 107 1.58 -32.64 2.40
CA HIS A 107 0.52 -32.88 1.41
C HIS A 107 0.03 -34.34 1.40
N THR A 108 0.85 -35.33 1.78
CA THR A 108 0.36 -36.71 1.93
C THR A 108 -0.64 -36.87 3.09
N LEU A 109 -0.58 -35.96 4.06
CA LEU A 109 -1.40 -35.94 5.28
C LEU A 109 -2.59 -34.99 5.18
N GLU A 110 -2.82 -34.33 4.03
CA GLU A 110 -3.91 -33.36 3.83
C GLU A 110 -5.30 -33.93 4.20
N SER A 111 -5.49 -35.23 4.00
CA SER A 111 -6.74 -35.93 4.36
C SER A 111 -7.00 -36.01 5.89
N ASN A 112 -5.99 -35.72 6.73
CA ASN A 112 -6.08 -35.69 8.18
C ASN A 112 -5.53 -34.37 8.74
N PRO A 113 -6.41 -33.40 9.08
CA PRO A 113 -5.98 -32.05 9.45
C PRO A 113 -5.15 -32.00 10.74
N VAL A 114 -5.34 -32.95 11.67
CA VAL A 114 -4.57 -33.00 12.93
C VAL A 114 -3.15 -33.51 12.66
N ALA A 115 -3.02 -34.61 11.89
CA ALA A 115 -1.70 -35.14 11.53
C ALA A 115 -0.93 -34.17 10.61
N PHE A 116 -1.63 -33.47 9.73
CA PHE A 116 -1.07 -32.40 8.89
C PHE A 116 -0.48 -31.27 9.75
N GLN A 117 -1.25 -30.76 10.72
CA GLN A 117 -0.80 -29.69 11.60
C GLN A 117 0.34 -30.12 12.53
N GLU A 118 0.28 -31.35 13.07
CA GLU A 118 1.34 -31.91 13.91
C GLU A 118 2.64 -32.11 13.12
N CYS A 119 2.56 -32.64 11.90
CA CYS A 119 3.71 -32.83 11.01
C CYS A 119 4.36 -31.48 10.67
N LEU A 120 3.59 -30.48 10.24
CA LEU A 120 4.11 -29.14 9.95
C LEU A 120 4.72 -28.47 11.18
N ALA A 121 4.05 -28.55 12.34
CA ALA A 121 4.54 -27.91 13.55
C ALA A 121 5.85 -28.54 14.05
N ALA A 122 5.94 -29.87 14.06
CA ALA A 122 7.13 -30.57 14.52
C ALA A 122 8.33 -30.31 13.61
N SER A 123 8.10 -30.38 12.29
CA SER A 123 9.15 -30.27 11.29
C SER A 123 9.63 -28.83 11.05
N LEU A 124 8.74 -27.84 11.09
CA LEU A 124 9.14 -26.43 11.09
C LEU A 124 9.88 -26.07 12.37
N SER A 125 9.50 -26.63 13.51
CA SER A 125 10.24 -26.45 14.77
C SER A 125 11.64 -27.04 14.68
N GLU A 126 11.79 -28.23 14.06
CA GLU A 126 13.09 -28.85 13.82
C GLU A 126 13.96 -28.01 12.86
N LEU A 127 13.37 -27.48 11.78
CA LEU A 127 14.07 -26.61 10.83
C LEU A 127 14.53 -25.30 11.48
N ILE A 128 13.70 -24.71 12.34
CA ILE A 128 14.03 -23.51 13.11
C ILE A 128 15.14 -23.81 14.14
N GLU A 129 15.12 -24.99 14.76
CA GLU A 129 16.18 -25.41 15.69
C GLU A 129 17.52 -25.58 14.97
N GLN A 130 17.52 -26.14 13.75
CA GLN A 130 18.70 -26.26 12.89
C GLN A 130 19.23 -24.90 12.39
N LEU A 131 18.35 -23.92 12.22
CA LEU A 131 18.69 -22.56 11.79
C LEU A 131 19.01 -21.61 12.94
N ARG A 132 18.82 -22.03 14.20
CA ARG A 132 19.20 -21.23 15.36
C ARG A 132 20.72 -21.08 15.34
N PRO A 133 21.27 -19.85 15.27
CA PRO A 133 22.71 -19.64 15.36
C PRO A 133 23.21 -20.29 16.66
N GLU A 134 24.18 -21.20 16.59
CA GLU A 134 24.85 -21.71 17.79
C GLU A 134 25.33 -20.48 18.58
N ALA A 135 24.77 -20.29 19.78
CA ALA A 135 25.20 -19.23 20.65
C ALA A 135 26.70 -19.40 20.88
N GLU A 136 27.51 -18.42 20.44
CA GLU A 136 28.89 -18.29 20.89
C GLU A 136 28.89 -18.49 22.40
N THR A 137 29.58 -19.54 22.83
CA THR A 137 29.82 -19.89 24.22
C THR A 137 30.27 -18.65 24.98
N ALA A 138 29.33 -18.03 25.70
CA ALA A 138 29.63 -17.04 26.71
C ALA A 138 30.50 -17.74 27.75
N ALA A 139 31.78 -17.39 27.73
CA ALA A 139 32.80 -17.91 28.61
C ALA A 139 32.32 -17.93 30.08
N GLU A 140 32.40 -19.11 30.70
CA GLU A 140 32.50 -19.22 32.16
C GLU A 140 33.62 -18.27 32.65
N PRO A 141 33.35 -17.37 33.61
CA PRO A 141 34.43 -16.77 34.37
C PRO A 141 34.96 -17.80 35.40
N PRO A 142 36.28 -17.84 35.61
CA PRO A 142 36.96 -18.92 36.31
C PRO A 142 36.74 -18.85 37.81
N GLY A 143 36.70 -20.04 38.44
CA GLY A 143 36.58 -20.17 39.89
C GLY A 143 37.71 -19.50 40.66
N LEU A 144 37.35 -18.90 41.80
CA LEU A 144 38.27 -18.62 42.90
C LEU A 144 37.58 -18.87 44.25
N VAL A 145 38.05 -19.95 44.89
CA VAL A 145 38.34 -20.10 46.33
C VAL A 145 37.16 -20.14 47.31
N GLU A 146 36.88 -21.35 47.80
CA GLU A 146 36.34 -21.59 49.15
C GLU A 146 37.33 -21.11 50.21
N GLU A 147 36.88 -20.30 51.19
CA GLU A 147 37.13 -20.56 52.61
C GLU A 147 36.06 -19.85 53.50
N PRO A 148 35.81 -20.35 54.72
CA PRO A 148 34.53 -20.24 55.40
C PRO A 148 34.52 -19.17 56.50
N VAL A 149 33.41 -18.44 56.67
CA VAL A 149 33.11 -17.75 57.94
C VAL A 149 31.60 -17.81 58.22
N GLU A 150 31.27 -18.33 59.40
CA GLU A 150 29.94 -18.44 59.97
C GLU A 150 29.29 -17.07 60.27
N SER A 151 27.95 -17.13 60.44
CA SER A 151 27.09 -16.25 61.24
C SER A 151 26.40 -15.07 60.53
N ASP A 152 25.23 -15.32 59.95
CA ASP A 152 23.96 -14.72 60.41
C ASP A 152 22.75 -15.37 59.71
N THR A 153 22.09 -16.30 60.40
CA THR A 153 20.97 -17.12 59.88
C THR A 153 19.60 -16.42 59.99
N ALA A 154 19.50 -15.18 59.51
CA ALA A 154 18.21 -14.47 59.48
C ALA A 154 17.95 -13.65 58.20
N THR A 155 18.81 -13.71 57.17
CA THR A 155 18.63 -12.89 55.94
C THR A 155 18.80 -13.64 54.62
N VAL A 156 19.14 -14.93 54.64
CA VAL A 156 19.45 -15.70 53.42
C VAL A 156 18.19 -16.22 52.72
N THR A 157 17.18 -16.69 53.48
CA THR A 157 15.90 -17.17 52.91
C THR A 157 15.09 -16.07 52.25
N ASP A 158 15.06 -14.86 52.83
CA ASP A 158 14.37 -13.71 52.22
C ASP A 158 15.07 -13.21 50.94
N LYS A 159 16.38 -13.39 50.85
CA LYS A 159 17.17 -13.04 49.65
C LYS A 159 17.00 -14.05 48.54
N GLU A 160 16.98 -15.35 48.85
CA GLU A 160 16.72 -16.41 47.87
C GLU A 160 15.27 -16.39 47.39
N GLU A 161 14.28 -16.20 48.28
CA GLU A 161 12.88 -16.05 47.87
C GLU A 161 12.65 -14.78 47.04
N ARG A 162 13.23 -13.63 47.41
CA ARG A 162 13.21 -12.43 46.55
C ARG A 162 13.87 -12.64 45.20
N ALA A 163 15.03 -13.30 45.15
CA ALA A 163 15.70 -13.58 43.88
C ALA A 163 14.85 -14.48 42.97
N THR A 164 14.15 -15.47 43.53
CA THR A 164 13.23 -16.31 42.73
C THR A 164 11.96 -15.57 42.30
N LEU A 165 11.47 -14.61 43.09
CA LEU A 165 10.35 -13.76 42.72
C LEU A 165 10.74 -12.79 41.60
N ASP A 166 11.91 -12.15 41.69
CA ASP A 166 12.43 -11.25 40.65
C ASP A 166 12.64 -12.00 39.32
N THR A 167 13.08 -13.27 39.36
CA THR A 167 13.18 -14.10 38.14
C THR A 167 11.83 -14.43 37.53
N LYS A 168 10.80 -14.67 38.36
CA LYS A 168 9.44 -14.96 37.87
C LYS A 168 8.73 -13.71 37.33
N GLU A 169 8.98 -12.55 37.94
CA GLU A 169 8.48 -11.26 37.46
C GLU A 169 9.09 -10.92 36.09
N ALA A 170 10.40 -11.13 35.93
CA ALA A 170 11.07 -10.97 34.64
C ALA A 170 10.56 -11.95 33.57
N GLU A 171 10.30 -13.21 33.93
CA GLU A 171 9.68 -14.18 33.03
C GLU A 171 8.24 -13.81 32.67
N PHE A 172 7.48 -13.26 33.61
CA PHE A 172 6.11 -12.79 33.39
C PHE A 172 6.07 -11.58 32.45
N ASP A 173 6.97 -10.62 32.64
CA ASP A 173 7.11 -9.48 31.74
C ASP A 173 7.53 -9.91 30.33
N ARG A 174 8.43 -10.90 30.24
CA ARG A 174 8.83 -11.48 28.95
C ARG A 174 7.66 -12.19 28.26
N LEU A 175 6.84 -12.94 29.01
CA LEU A 175 5.63 -13.57 28.49
C LEU A 175 4.61 -12.53 28.02
N LYS A 176 4.44 -11.44 28.77
CA LYS A 176 3.54 -10.33 28.42
C LYS A 176 4.00 -9.65 27.13
N GLN A 177 5.30 -9.42 26.97
CA GLN A 177 5.88 -8.92 25.71
C GLN A 177 5.68 -9.90 24.56
N LEU A 178 5.87 -11.20 24.79
CA LEU A 178 5.65 -12.23 23.77
C LEU A 178 4.18 -12.29 23.33
N ILE A 179 3.24 -12.20 24.27
CA ILE A 179 1.80 -12.17 24.00
C ILE A 179 1.43 -10.92 23.21
N ASN A 180 1.95 -9.75 23.58
CA ASN A 180 1.72 -8.51 22.84
C ASN A 180 2.28 -8.61 21.42
N ASN A 181 3.50 -9.12 21.26
CA ASN A 181 4.11 -9.31 19.94
C ASN A 181 3.32 -10.32 19.08
N GLN A 182 2.84 -11.41 19.68
CA GLN A 182 1.96 -12.36 18.98
C GLN A 182 0.60 -11.75 18.62
N HIS A 183 0.06 -10.86 19.46
CA HIS A 183 -1.17 -10.13 19.17
C HIS A 183 -0.98 -9.16 18.00
N ASP A 184 0.12 -8.40 18.00
CA ASP A 184 0.50 -7.50 16.92
C ASP A 184 0.70 -8.24 15.59
N ALA A 185 1.37 -9.40 15.63
CA ALA A 185 1.55 -10.26 14.46
C ALA A 185 0.20 -10.80 13.91
N MET A 186 -0.73 -11.16 14.80
CA MET A 186 -2.07 -11.60 14.38
C MET A 186 -2.90 -10.45 13.77
N GLU A 187 -2.79 -9.24 14.30
CA GLU A 187 -3.45 -8.07 13.72
C GLU A 187 -2.87 -7.70 12.36
N ALA A 188 -1.55 -7.76 12.20
CA ALA A 188 -0.88 -7.52 10.93
C ALA A 188 -1.35 -8.53 9.86
N LEU A 189 -1.40 -9.83 10.19
CA LEU A 189 -1.89 -10.86 9.28
C LEU A 189 -3.37 -10.69 8.92
N ARG A 190 -4.21 -10.22 9.85
CA ARG A 190 -5.62 -9.92 9.56
C ARG A 190 -5.77 -8.71 8.63
N ALA A 191 -4.96 -7.68 8.80
CA ALA A 191 -4.94 -6.53 7.91
C ALA A 191 -4.52 -6.93 6.49
N GLU A 192 -3.48 -7.76 6.38
CA GLU A 192 -2.99 -8.26 5.09
C GLU A 192 -4.04 -9.13 4.37
N LEU A 193 -4.72 -10.03 5.11
CA LEU A 193 -5.83 -10.82 4.56
C LEU A 193 -6.96 -9.92 4.02
N LYS A 194 -7.33 -8.87 4.76
CA LYS A 194 -8.39 -7.94 4.34
C LYS A 194 -7.98 -7.10 3.12
N SER A 195 -6.70 -6.74 3.01
CA SER A 195 -6.17 -6.08 1.81
C SER A 195 -6.19 -7.00 0.60
N LYS A 196 -5.85 -8.29 0.79
CA LYS A 196 -5.90 -9.27 -0.29
C LYS A 196 -7.34 -9.57 -0.72
N GLU A 197 -8.29 -9.57 0.21
CA GLU A 197 -9.72 -9.68 -0.08
C GLU A 197 -10.22 -8.52 -0.97
N SER A 198 -9.84 -7.27 -0.66
CA SER A 198 -10.22 -6.12 -1.49
C SER A 198 -9.53 -6.11 -2.86
N GLU A 199 -8.28 -6.58 -2.95
CA GLU A 199 -7.61 -6.81 -4.24
C GLU A 199 -8.36 -7.85 -5.09
N ILE A 200 -8.87 -8.93 -4.47
CA ILE A 200 -9.67 -9.96 -5.15
C ILE A 200 -11.00 -9.36 -5.64
N GLU A 201 -11.70 -8.58 -4.83
CA GLU A 201 -12.91 -7.86 -5.27
C GLU A 201 -12.62 -6.90 -6.44
N GLY A 202 -11.44 -6.26 -6.43
CA GLY A 202 -10.95 -5.46 -7.55
C GLY A 202 -10.72 -6.27 -8.83
N LEU A 203 -10.19 -7.49 -8.73
CA LEU A 203 -10.00 -8.41 -9.85
C LEU A 203 -11.33 -8.86 -10.46
N ASP A 204 -12.35 -9.15 -9.64
CA ASP A 204 -13.68 -9.49 -10.14
C ASP A 204 -14.29 -8.34 -10.98
N THR A 205 -14.03 -7.10 -10.58
CA THR A 205 -14.43 -5.92 -11.35
C THR A 205 -13.70 -5.83 -12.70
N ILE A 206 -12.41 -6.21 -12.75
CA ILE A 206 -11.63 -6.26 -13.99
C ILE A 206 -12.13 -7.39 -14.91
N LEU A 207 -12.44 -8.57 -14.35
CA LEU A 207 -13.02 -9.69 -15.09
C LEU A 207 -14.39 -9.32 -15.68
N ALA A 208 -15.25 -8.66 -14.92
CA ALA A 208 -16.54 -8.19 -15.43
C ALA A 208 -16.39 -7.21 -16.61
N LYS A 209 -15.39 -6.32 -16.56
CA LYS A 209 -15.07 -5.42 -17.69
C LYS A 209 -14.51 -6.17 -18.90
N LEU A 210 -13.72 -7.21 -18.66
CA LEU A 210 -13.19 -8.06 -19.73
C LEU A 210 -14.34 -8.80 -20.46
N ASP A 211 -15.27 -9.39 -19.71
CA ASP A 211 -16.46 -10.04 -20.26
C ASP A 211 -17.34 -9.07 -21.09
N GLU A 212 -17.44 -7.81 -20.66
CA GLU A 212 -18.14 -6.75 -21.40
C GLU A 212 -17.43 -6.41 -22.70
N PHE A 213 -16.09 -6.28 -22.69
CA PHE A 213 -15.31 -6.07 -23.90
C PHE A 213 -15.40 -7.25 -24.87
N GLU A 214 -15.39 -8.49 -24.38
CA GLU A 214 -15.55 -9.68 -25.22
C GLU A 214 -16.93 -9.73 -25.89
N ARG A 215 -18.00 -9.35 -25.17
CA ARG A 215 -19.34 -9.19 -25.77
C ARG A 215 -19.35 -8.14 -26.86
N HIS A 216 -18.78 -6.96 -26.60
CA HIS A 216 -18.72 -5.89 -27.60
C HIS A 216 -17.91 -6.27 -28.83
N ASP A 217 -16.80 -7.00 -28.67
CA ASP A 217 -16.01 -7.47 -29.81
C ASP A 217 -16.79 -8.49 -30.64
N ALA A 218 -17.54 -9.40 -29.99
CA ALA A 218 -18.42 -10.35 -30.67
C ALA A 218 -19.54 -9.64 -31.46
N GLU A 219 -20.15 -8.59 -30.89
CA GLU A 219 -21.16 -7.77 -31.57
C GLU A 219 -20.57 -7.04 -32.79
N LEU A 220 -19.39 -6.41 -32.63
CA LEU A 220 -18.68 -5.73 -33.72
C LEU A 220 -18.30 -6.69 -34.86
N GLN A 221 -17.80 -7.88 -34.52
CA GLN A 221 -17.52 -8.93 -35.50
C GLN A 221 -18.81 -9.37 -36.23
N GLY A 222 -19.93 -9.46 -35.51
CA GLY A 222 -21.25 -9.70 -36.09
C GLY A 222 -21.65 -8.62 -37.11
N CYS A 223 -21.51 -7.34 -36.73
CA CYS A 223 -21.78 -6.21 -37.63
C CYS A 223 -20.89 -6.22 -38.87
N LEU A 224 -19.59 -6.48 -38.71
CA LEU A 224 -18.65 -6.59 -39.83
C LEU A 224 -19.04 -7.72 -40.78
N THR A 225 -19.45 -8.88 -40.24
CA THR A 225 -19.88 -10.02 -41.06
C THR A 225 -21.12 -9.68 -41.89
N ILE A 226 -22.10 -9.00 -41.30
CA ILE A 226 -23.31 -8.54 -42.00
C ILE A 226 -22.94 -7.54 -43.11
N LEU A 227 -22.08 -6.57 -42.81
CA LEU A 227 -21.59 -5.58 -43.79
C LEU A 227 -20.82 -6.24 -44.94
N ASP A 228 -20.01 -7.25 -44.67
CA ASP A 228 -19.30 -8.00 -45.70
C ASP A 228 -20.25 -8.80 -46.59
N GLN A 229 -21.27 -9.44 -46.00
CA GLN A 229 -22.31 -10.13 -46.75
C GLN A 229 -23.11 -9.17 -47.64
N GLU A 230 -23.51 -8.02 -47.12
CA GLU A 230 -24.24 -7.00 -47.89
C GLU A 230 -23.39 -6.42 -49.01
N ASN A 231 -22.10 -6.16 -48.75
CA ASN A 231 -21.16 -5.73 -49.79
C ASN A 231 -20.93 -6.80 -50.87
N GLN A 232 -20.91 -8.08 -50.51
CA GLN A 232 -20.84 -9.18 -51.48
C GLN A 232 -22.12 -9.24 -52.32
N GLN A 233 -23.31 -9.14 -51.71
CA GLN A 233 -24.58 -9.09 -52.42
C GLN A 233 -24.65 -7.91 -53.40
N LEU A 234 -24.19 -6.72 -52.97
CA LEU A 234 -24.12 -5.54 -53.82
C LEU A 234 -23.15 -5.73 -54.99
N LYS A 235 -22.00 -6.36 -54.77
CA LYS A 235 -21.05 -6.70 -55.85
C LYS A 235 -21.64 -7.69 -56.83
N GLU A 236 -22.31 -8.75 -56.36
CA GLU A 236 -22.98 -9.74 -57.21
C GLU A 236 -24.10 -9.12 -58.04
N LEU A 237 -24.90 -8.20 -57.46
CA LEU A 237 -25.90 -7.42 -58.18
C LEU A 237 -25.28 -6.51 -59.25
N HIS A 238 -24.09 -5.99 -59.00
CA HIS A 238 -23.36 -5.11 -59.91
C HIS A 238 -22.62 -5.90 -61.03
N GLU A 239 -22.14 -7.10 -60.74
CA GLU A 239 -21.48 -8.02 -61.68
C GLU A 239 -22.48 -8.83 -62.53
N GLY A 240 -23.69 -9.08 -62.01
CA GLY A 240 -24.79 -9.77 -62.69
C GLY A 240 -25.46 -8.98 -63.83
N GLY A 241 -25.05 -7.72 -64.05
CA GLY A 241 -25.43 -6.92 -65.22
C GLY A 241 -26.84 -6.33 -65.14
N GLY A 242 -26.91 -5.02 -64.84
CA GLY A 242 -28.19 -4.32 -64.81
C GLY A 242 -28.12 -2.80 -64.75
N MET A 243 -27.34 -2.14 -65.60
CA MET A 243 -27.75 -0.81 -66.09
C MET A 243 -29.02 -0.99 -66.92
N SER A 244 -30.18 -1.05 -66.26
CA SER A 244 -31.46 -0.82 -66.91
C SER A 244 -31.91 0.58 -66.53
N GLY A 245 -31.53 1.55 -67.36
CA GLY A 245 -32.25 2.80 -67.42
C GLY A 245 -33.68 2.48 -67.83
N ASN A 246 -34.61 2.49 -66.89
CA ASN A 246 -36.03 2.47 -67.21
C ASN A 246 -36.79 3.32 -66.20
N LYS A 247 -37.59 4.23 -66.76
CA LYS A 247 -38.75 4.94 -66.21
C LYS A 247 -38.95 4.87 -64.69
N ILE A 248 -39.03 6.04 -64.08
CA ILE A 248 -39.71 6.25 -62.79
C ILE A 248 -41.16 5.77 -62.94
N GLU A 249 -41.39 4.49 -62.64
CA GLU A 249 -42.70 3.94 -62.35
C GLU A 249 -43.11 4.39 -60.94
N PRO A 250 -44.42 4.58 -60.67
CA PRO A 250 -44.88 4.98 -59.36
C PRO A 250 -44.42 3.94 -58.33
N MET A 251 -43.72 4.42 -57.30
CA MET A 251 -43.11 3.64 -56.22
C MET A 251 -44.00 2.47 -55.77
N ASP A 252 -43.44 1.25 -55.84
CA ASP A 252 -44.09 0.02 -55.41
C ASP A 252 -44.44 0.12 -53.90
N PRO A 253 -45.69 -0.16 -53.48
CA PRO A 253 -46.12 -0.10 -52.07
C PRO A 253 -45.26 -0.95 -51.12
N ALA A 254 -44.53 -1.96 -51.61
CA ALA A 254 -43.57 -2.72 -50.82
C ALA A 254 -42.36 -1.87 -50.36
N GLN A 255 -41.86 -0.97 -51.22
CA GLN A 255 -40.72 -0.08 -50.88
C GLN A 255 -41.13 1.00 -49.89
N LEU A 256 -42.36 1.51 -49.99
CA LEU A 256 -42.96 2.41 -48.99
C LEU A 256 -43.14 1.73 -47.63
N THR A 257 -43.42 0.43 -47.63
CA THR A 257 -43.54 -0.37 -46.40
C THR A 257 -42.17 -0.59 -45.75
N GLY A 258 -41.12 -0.84 -46.54
CA GLY A 258 -39.74 -0.92 -46.06
C GLY A 258 -39.22 0.40 -45.49
N LEU A 259 -39.48 1.53 -46.17
CA LEU A 259 -39.15 2.87 -45.66
C LEU A 259 -39.89 3.18 -44.35
N LYS A 260 -41.15 2.74 -44.22
CA LYS A 260 -41.92 2.92 -42.99
C LYS A 260 -41.39 2.07 -41.83
N SER A 261 -40.90 0.86 -42.12
CA SER A 261 -40.22 0.02 -41.12
C SER A 261 -38.91 0.67 -40.67
N MET A 262 -38.07 1.08 -41.61
CA MET A 262 -36.79 1.73 -41.33
C MET A 262 -36.97 3.05 -40.56
N LEU A 263 -38.01 3.82 -40.87
CA LEU A 263 -38.37 5.00 -40.09
C LEU A 263 -38.84 4.63 -38.67
N GLY A 264 -39.56 3.51 -38.51
CA GLY A 264 -39.93 2.96 -37.20
C GLY A 264 -38.70 2.53 -36.38
N ASP A 265 -37.75 1.85 -37.02
CA ASP A 265 -36.50 1.40 -36.40
C ASP A 265 -35.61 2.60 -36.02
N GLN A 266 -35.56 3.63 -36.86
CA GLN A 266 -34.89 4.90 -36.53
C GLN A 266 -35.61 5.63 -35.40
N GLN A 267 -36.94 5.65 -35.37
CA GLN A 267 -37.71 6.25 -34.28
C GLN A 267 -37.44 5.53 -32.95
N GLN A 268 -37.34 4.20 -32.97
CA GLN A 268 -36.99 3.39 -31.80
C GLN A 268 -35.56 3.65 -31.34
N THR A 269 -34.61 3.76 -32.28
CA THR A 269 -33.21 4.09 -31.96
C THR A 269 -33.09 5.48 -31.33
N ILE A 270 -33.83 6.47 -31.84
CA ILE A 270 -33.88 7.81 -31.26
C ILE A 270 -34.47 7.77 -29.84
N GLN A 271 -35.51 6.98 -29.58
CA GLN A 271 -36.06 6.81 -28.23
C GLN A 271 -35.04 6.16 -27.27
N ASN A 272 -34.34 5.12 -27.71
CA ASN A 272 -33.31 4.47 -26.90
C ASN A 272 -32.17 5.44 -26.56
N LEU A 273 -31.71 6.26 -27.52
CA LEU A 273 -30.69 7.29 -27.29
C LEU A 273 -31.20 8.39 -26.35
N GLN A 274 -32.47 8.77 -26.44
CA GLN A 274 -33.09 9.73 -25.52
C GLN A 274 -33.18 9.17 -24.09
N THR A 275 -33.52 7.89 -23.92
CA THR A 275 -33.49 7.21 -22.61
C THR A 275 -32.09 7.15 -22.05
N LEU A 276 -31.09 6.77 -22.85
CA LEU A 276 -29.69 6.74 -22.42
C LEU A 276 -29.19 8.14 -22.01
N LEU A 277 -29.52 9.18 -22.78
CA LEU A 277 -29.23 10.57 -22.42
C LEU A 277 -29.89 10.98 -21.10
N GLN A 278 -31.10 10.49 -20.84
CA GLN A 278 -31.84 10.77 -19.61
C GLN A 278 -31.28 9.99 -18.40
N GLU A 279 -30.66 8.83 -18.63
CA GLU A 279 -29.91 8.05 -17.63
C GLU A 279 -28.51 8.62 -17.35
N LEU A 280 -27.85 9.21 -18.34
CA LEU A 280 -26.55 9.89 -18.19
C LEU A 280 -26.66 11.30 -17.56
N ALA A 281 -27.79 11.98 -17.73
CA ALA A 281 -28.06 13.29 -17.13
C ALA A 281 -27.89 13.32 -15.58
N PRO A 282 -28.41 12.35 -14.79
CA PRO A 282 -28.20 12.32 -13.34
C PRO A 282 -26.75 11.98 -12.94
N GLU A 283 -25.95 11.34 -13.79
CA GLU A 283 -24.52 11.12 -13.51
C GLU A 283 -23.72 12.43 -13.52
N THR A 284 -24.14 13.39 -14.33
CA THR A 284 -23.60 14.77 -14.28
C THR A 284 -23.96 15.45 -12.95
N GLY A 285 -25.11 15.10 -12.36
CA GLY A 285 -25.50 15.51 -11.00
C GLY A 285 -24.59 14.92 -9.93
N LYS A 286 -24.30 13.61 -10.02
CA LYS A 286 -23.36 12.93 -9.12
C LYS A 286 -21.94 13.51 -9.21
N ALA A 287 -21.48 13.83 -10.42
CA ALA A 287 -20.18 14.49 -10.60
C ALA A 287 -20.12 15.86 -9.90
N LYS A 288 -21.21 16.64 -9.94
CA LYS A 288 -21.31 17.93 -9.24
C LYS A 288 -21.41 17.78 -7.72
N GLU A 289 -22.08 16.74 -7.22
CA GLU A 289 -22.09 16.42 -5.80
C GLU A 289 -20.69 16.04 -5.30
N LEU A 290 -19.93 15.28 -6.09
CA LEU A 290 -18.55 14.91 -5.79
C LEU A 290 -17.62 16.14 -5.79
N GLU A 291 -17.78 17.05 -6.76
CA GLU A 291 -17.06 18.34 -6.81
C GLU A 291 -17.33 19.20 -5.55
N ASN A 292 -18.59 19.28 -5.12
CA ASN A 292 -18.95 19.98 -3.90
C ASN A 292 -18.35 19.32 -2.64
N ALA A 293 -18.31 17.98 -2.59
CA ALA A 293 -17.71 17.24 -1.49
C ALA A 293 -16.19 17.48 -1.42
N ILE A 294 -15.49 17.42 -2.55
CA ILE A 294 -14.06 17.71 -2.65
C ILE A 294 -13.77 19.14 -2.19
N THR A 295 -14.52 20.12 -2.67
CA THR A 295 -14.36 21.52 -2.25
C THR A 295 -14.59 21.71 -0.74
N GLY A 296 -15.52 20.93 -0.16
CA GLY A 296 -15.75 20.88 1.28
C GLY A 296 -14.55 20.33 2.07
N ILE A 297 -13.97 19.23 1.59
CA ILE A 297 -12.77 18.61 2.17
C ILE A 297 -11.56 19.56 2.07
N GLU A 298 -11.37 20.22 0.93
CA GLU A 298 -10.28 21.19 0.74
C GLU A 298 -10.38 22.35 1.74
N ARG A 299 -11.59 22.88 1.97
CA ARG A 299 -11.80 23.92 2.96
C ARG A 299 -11.50 23.43 4.38
N ALA A 300 -12.00 22.25 4.75
CA ALA A 300 -11.75 21.67 6.06
C ALA A 300 -10.25 21.41 6.31
N ASN A 301 -9.52 20.97 5.29
CA ASN A 301 -8.07 20.79 5.37
C ASN A 301 -7.31 22.12 5.52
N MET A 302 -7.76 23.19 4.86
CA MET A 302 -7.20 24.53 5.08
C MET A 302 -7.44 25.00 6.51
N ASP A 303 -8.65 24.81 7.05
CA ASP A 303 -8.99 25.20 8.41
C ASP A 303 -8.16 24.38 9.43
N LEU A 304 -8.04 23.06 9.22
CA LEU A 304 -7.21 22.19 10.06
C LEU A 304 -5.74 22.60 10.02
N SER A 305 -5.21 22.91 8.84
CA SER A 305 -3.82 23.39 8.68
C SER A 305 -3.61 24.70 9.44
N SER A 306 -4.60 25.59 9.44
CA SER A 306 -4.55 26.81 10.25
C SER A 306 -4.59 26.52 11.75
N CYS A 307 -5.39 25.55 12.20
CA CYS A 307 -5.42 25.13 13.61
C CYS A 307 -4.08 24.51 14.03
N VAL A 308 -3.50 23.65 13.20
CA VAL A 308 -2.19 23.04 13.47
C VAL A 308 -1.12 24.11 13.59
N ALA A 309 -1.08 25.10 12.69
CA ALA A 309 -0.12 26.20 12.76
C ALA A 309 -0.22 27.00 14.07
N VAL A 310 -1.44 27.24 14.58
CA VAL A 310 -1.65 27.91 15.88
C VAL A 310 -1.16 27.03 17.03
N LEU A 311 -1.45 25.72 17.00
CA LEU A 311 -0.99 24.77 18.02
C LEU A 311 0.54 24.60 18.02
N GLU A 312 1.18 24.68 16.86
CA GLU A 312 2.64 24.67 16.74
C GLU A 312 3.27 25.94 17.34
N ASP A 313 2.67 27.11 17.11
CA ASP A 313 3.12 28.38 17.69
C ASP A 313 2.94 28.39 19.22
N GLU A 314 1.81 27.90 19.73
CA GLU A 314 1.57 27.80 21.17
C GLU A 314 2.52 26.81 21.84
N ASN A 315 2.81 25.66 21.20
CA ASN A 315 3.84 24.74 21.68
C ASN A 315 5.24 25.36 21.69
N ALA A 316 5.60 26.15 20.67
CA ALA A 316 6.87 26.86 20.65
C ALA A 316 6.97 27.87 21.80
N ASN A 317 5.87 28.57 22.09
CA ASN A 317 5.80 29.53 23.18
C ASN A 317 5.90 28.84 24.56
N LEU A 318 5.18 27.73 24.76
CA LEU A 318 5.24 26.94 26.00
C LEU A 318 6.64 26.36 26.25
N ARG A 319 7.33 25.91 25.20
CA ARG A 319 8.73 25.46 25.31
C ARG A 319 9.66 26.59 25.72
N ALA A 320 9.49 27.78 25.14
CA ALA A 320 10.28 28.95 25.53
C ALA A 320 10.02 29.36 26.99
N GLU A 321 8.78 29.24 27.47
CA GLU A 321 8.43 29.52 28.87
C GLU A 321 9.05 28.48 29.82
N LEU A 322 9.00 27.20 29.48
CA LEU A 322 9.67 26.13 30.25
C LEU A 322 11.19 26.33 30.32
N ASP A 323 11.83 26.70 29.20
CA ASP A 323 13.26 26.99 29.17
C ASP A 323 13.60 28.19 30.07
N SER A 324 12.75 29.23 30.07
CA SER A 324 12.90 30.38 30.97
C SER A 324 12.76 30.01 32.44
N ILE A 325 11.78 29.16 32.79
CA ILE A 325 11.57 28.71 34.17
C ILE A 325 12.74 27.84 34.64
N ASN A 326 13.20 26.91 33.80
CA ASN A 326 14.36 26.07 34.10
C ASN A 326 15.62 26.91 34.34
N ALA A 327 15.84 27.95 33.53
CA ALA A 327 16.96 28.86 33.73
C ALA A 327 16.86 29.65 35.05
N GLN A 328 15.65 30.06 35.44
CA GLN A 328 15.42 30.71 36.74
C GLN A 328 15.67 29.76 37.90
N LEU A 329 15.17 28.53 37.84
CA LEU A 329 15.39 27.50 38.87
C LEU A 329 16.87 27.13 39.01
N GLU A 330 17.61 27.02 37.90
CA GLU A 330 19.05 26.76 37.93
C GLU A 330 19.81 27.93 38.56
N GLN A 331 19.40 29.17 38.28
CA GLN A 331 19.97 30.36 38.90
C GLN A 331 19.67 30.44 40.40
N GLU A 332 18.45 30.09 40.83
CA GLU A 332 18.07 30.01 42.24
C GLU A 332 18.85 28.93 42.98
N ALA A 333 19.00 27.73 42.40
CA ALA A 333 19.78 26.65 42.98
C ALA A 333 21.26 27.04 43.17
N LEU A 334 21.86 27.71 42.18
CA LEU A 334 23.23 28.23 42.29
C LEU A 334 23.34 29.34 43.35
N ALA A 335 22.32 30.19 43.49
CA ALA A 335 22.29 31.22 44.51
C ALA A 335 22.14 30.65 45.93
N GLU A 336 21.33 29.60 46.11
CA GLU A 336 21.21 28.87 47.38
C GLU A 336 22.51 28.15 47.75
N GLU A 337 23.18 27.52 46.78
CA GLU A 337 24.47 26.85 47.02
C GLU A 337 25.56 27.86 47.41
N ALA A 338 25.58 29.04 46.79
CA ALA A 338 26.46 30.13 47.16
C ALA A 338 26.15 30.70 48.57
N ALA A 339 24.87 30.86 48.92
CA ALA A 339 24.44 31.31 50.25
C ALA A 339 24.73 30.26 51.35
N ALA A 340 24.61 28.97 51.03
CA ALA A 340 25.01 27.87 51.90
C ALA A 340 26.54 27.85 52.13
N ALA A 341 27.34 28.19 51.11
CA ALA A 341 28.78 28.33 51.25
C ALA A 341 29.21 29.56 52.08
N GLU A 342 28.43 30.65 52.06
CA GLU A 342 28.69 31.83 52.91
C GLU A 342 28.29 31.62 54.38
N THR A 343 27.36 30.69 54.67
CA THR A 343 26.90 30.41 56.04
C THR A 343 27.78 29.43 56.83
N ASP A 344 28.71 28.71 56.18
CA ASP A 344 29.76 27.90 56.86
C ASP A 344 30.97 28.74 57.36
N ALA A 345 31.02 30.04 57.03
CA ALA A 345 32.14 30.91 57.39
C ALA A 345 31.86 31.97 58.47
N GLY A 346 30.67 32.03 59.08
CA GLY A 346 30.41 33.13 60.03
C GLY A 346 29.16 32.99 60.88
N VAL A 347 29.32 32.42 62.08
CA VAL A 347 28.41 32.65 63.20
C VAL A 347 28.69 34.04 63.79
N THR A 348 27.71 34.97 63.73
CA THR A 348 27.45 35.96 64.80
C THR A 348 26.07 36.62 64.66
N GLU A 349 25.23 36.36 65.66
CA GLU A 349 24.37 37.27 66.45
C GLU A 349 23.50 38.39 65.82
N LEU A 350 22.20 38.25 66.15
CA LEU A 350 21.28 39.18 66.84
C LEU A 350 20.60 40.36 66.11
N ASP A 351 19.28 40.32 66.30
CA ASP A 351 18.31 41.41 66.52
C ASP A 351 18.05 42.43 65.41
N ARG A 352 16.76 42.62 65.06
CA ARG A 352 15.93 43.71 65.64
C ARG A 352 14.61 43.98 64.89
N ALA A 353 13.57 44.10 65.71
CA ALA A 353 12.40 44.99 65.64
C ALA A 353 11.13 44.60 64.88
N GLU A 354 10.10 44.44 65.72
CA GLU A 354 8.66 44.66 65.52
C GLU A 354 8.29 46.01 64.87
N ASN A 355 7.26 45.98 64.03
CA ASN A 355 6.12 46.92 63.96
C ASN A 355 5.19 46.35 62.86
N GLY A 356 3.95 45.93 63.08
CA GLY A 356 2.86 46.65 63.73
C GLY A 356 1.99 47.31 62.66
N THR A 357 0.98 46.63 62.11
CA THR A 357 -0.31 47.22 61.67
C THR A 357 -1.34 46.10 61.46
N GLU A 358 -2.49 46.20 62.15
CA GLU A 358 -3.67 45.34 62.02
C GLU A 358 -4.44 45.64 60.71
N GLU A 359 -5.00 44.55 60.12
CA GLU A 359 -6.08 44.45 59.11
C GLU A 359 -5.90 45.17 57.75
N PRO A 360 -5.48 44.41 56.71
CA PRO A 360 -6.46 43.85 55.76
C PRO A 360 -6.18 42.38 55.36
N ALA A 361 -5.34 41.68 56.12
CA ALA A 361 -4.81 40.38 55.72
C ALA A 361 -5.84 39.24 55.69
N ASP A 362 -6.94 39.33 56.44
CA ASP A 362 -7.94 38.24 56.51
C ASP A 362 -8.86 38.22 55.28
N ASP A 363 -9.21 39.40 54.73
CA ASP A 363 -9.97 39.53 53.48
C ASP A 363 -9.11 39.15 52.27
N GLU A 364 -7.82 39.52 52.24
CA GLU A 364 -6.89 39.08 51.19
C GLU A 364 -6.62 37.58 51.27
N LYS A 365 -6.50 37.03 52.47
CA LYS A 365 -6.32 35.59 52.67
C LYS A 365 -7.56 34.80 52.25
N GLN A 366 -8.76 35.26 52.59
CA GLN A 366 -10.01 34.65 52.12
C GLN A 366 -10.16 34.76 50.59
N GLN A 367 -9.77 35.90 49.98
CA GLN A 367 -9.76 36.03 48.52
C GLN A 367 -8.73 35.11 47.86
N LEU A 368 -7.58 34.88 48.48
CA LEU A 368 -6.59 33.94 48.00
C LEU A 368 -7.07 32.49 48.14
N GLU A 369 -7.72 32.11 49.24
CA GLU A 369 -8.34 30.79 49.41
C GLU A 369 -9.43 30.54 48.36
N ILE A 370 -10.32 31.51 48.11
CA ILE A 370 -11.35 31.39 47.05
C ILE A 370 -10.70 31.24 45.66
N LYS A 371 -9.63 32.01 45.38
CA LYS A 371 -8.90 31.89 44.10
C LYS A 371 -8.18 30.55 43.96
N VAL A 372 -7.66 30.00 45.06
CA VAL A 372 -7.04 28.67 45.06
C VAL A 372 -8.09 27.60 44.77
N GLU A 373 -9.26 27.65 45.41
CA GLU A 373 -10.37 26.73 45.11
C GLU A 373 -10.87 26.87 43.66
N GLU A 374 -10.99 28.09 43.13
CA GLU A 374 -11.35 28.33 41.73
C GLU A 374 -10.28 27.79 40.76
N LEU A 375 -9.01 27.92 41.09
CA LEU A 375 -7.91 27.38 40.29
C LEU A 375 -7.85 25.86 40.35
N GLU A 376 -8.09 25.25 41.51
CA GLU A 376 -8.18 23.79 41.66
C GLU A 376 -9.35 23.23 40.83
N ALA A 377 -10.53 23.85 40.90
CA ALA A 377 -11.67 23.45 40.08
C ALA A 377 -11.41 23.65 38.57
N LEU A 378 -10.67 24.70 38.20
CA LEU A 378 -10.28 24.93 36.81
C LEU A 378 -9.25 23.91 36.32
N ILE A 379 -8.32 23.50 37.18
CA ILE A 379 -7.35 22.43 36.88
C ILE A 379 -8.09 21.11 36.70
N GLU A 380 -8.99 20.74 37.61
CA GLU A 380 -9.78 19.50 37.49
C GLU A 380 -10.65 19.49 36.22
N PHE A 381 -11.26 20.63 35.86
CA PHE A 381 -11.98 20.78 34.59
C PHE A 381 -11.06 20.65 33.37
N LYS A 382 -9.86 21.23 33.43
CA LYS A 382 -8.86 21.13 32.35
C LYS A 382 -8.36 19.70 32.20
N ASP A 383 -8.09 19.00 33.30
CA ASP A 383 -7.65 17.61 33.29
C ASP A 383 -8.74 16.71 32.68
N ALA A 384 -10.00 16.91 33.06
CA ALA A 384 -11.13 16.18 32.45
C ALA A 384 -11.30 16.52 30.96
N ALA A 385 -11.05 17.75 30.55
CA ALA A 385 -11.09 18.15 29.14
C ALA A 385 -9.92 17.56 28.33
N ILE A 386 -8.74 17.47 28.94
CA ILE A 386 -7.56 16.81 28.35
C ILE A 386 -7.83 15.32 28.18
N GLU A 387 -8.37 14.63 29.20
CA GLU A 387 -8.69 13.20 29.12
C GLU A 387 -9.72 12.92 28.00
N GLU A 388 -10.73 13.77 27.86
CA GLU A 388 -11.71 13.63 26.77
C GLU A 388 -11.10 13.96 25.39
N LEU A 389 -10.19 14.93 25.30
CA LEU A 389 -9.45 15.22 24.07
C LEU A 389 -8.50 14.08 23.67
N GLU A 390 -7.79 13.49 24.63
CA GLU A 390 -6.93 12.31 24.40
C GLU A 390 -7.76 11.12 23.93
N LYS A 391 -8.95 10.91 24.50
CA LYS A 391 -9.88 9.88 24.06
C LYS A 391 -10.41 10.13 22.65
N GLN A 392 -10.69 11.39 22.29
CA GLN A 392 -11.09 11.74 20.94
C GLN A 392 -9.95 11.59 19.94
N TYR A 393 -8.73 11.99 20.34
CA TYR A 393 -7.52 11.82 19.54
C TYR A 393 -7.23 10.34 19.29
N SER A 394 -7.24 9.50 20.33
CA SER A 394 -7.07 8.05 20.22
C SER A 394 -8.13 7.42 19.30
N ASN A 395 -9.39 7.83 19.41
CA ASN A 395 -10.44 7.36 18.48
C ASN A 395 -10.21 7.82 17.04
N LEU A 396 -9.68 9.02 16.84
CA LEU A 396 -9.39 9.56 15.52
C LEU A 396 -8.15 8.89 14.92
N GLU A 397 -7.13 8.64 15.72
CA GLU A 397 -5.92 7.89 15.39
C GLU A 397 -6.27 6.45 15.01
N ILE A 398 -7.14 5.76 15.78
CA ILE A 398 -7.66 4.43 15.43
C ILE A 398 -8.40 4.47 14.07
N LYS A 399 -9.19 5.51 13.81
CA LYS A 399 -9.90 5.65 12.52
C LYS A 399 -8.96 5.99 11.36
N TYR A 400 -7.96 6.81 11.61
CA TYR A 400 -6.99 7.24 10.61
C TYR A 400 -6.06 6.08 10.24
N THR A 401 -5.46 5.43 11.23
CA THR A 401 -4.66 4.21 11.06
C THR A 401 -5.47 3.10 10.37
N ALA A 402 -6.77 2.95 10.68
CA ALA A 402 -7.66 2.03 9.98
C ALA A 402 -7.98 2.41 8.52
N ALA A 403 -7.82 3.68 8.13
CA ALA A 403 -8.11 4.16 6.77
C ALA A 403 -6.87 4.29 5.89
N THR A 404 -5.71 4.65 6.46
CA THR A 404 -4.48 4.92 5.70
C THR A 404 -3.43 3.82 5.86
N GLY A 405 -3.52 2.97 6.89
CA GLY A 405 -2.57 1.88 7.13
C GLY A 405 -1.16 2.33 7.53
N GLU A 406 -0.92 3.63 7.72
CA GLU A 406 0.34 4.17 8.25
C GLU A 406 0.25 4.21 9.79
N LYS A 407 1.20 3.52 10.45
CA LYS A 407 1.53 3.72 11.87
C LYS A 407 2.49 4.88 12.01
#